data_AF-A0A913YIG3-F1
#
_entry.id   AF-A0A913YIG3-F1
#
_cell.length_a   1.000
_cell.length_b   1.000
_cell.length_c   1.000
_cell.angle_alpha   90.00
_cell.angle_beta   90.00
_cell.angle_gamma   90.00
#
_symmetry.space_group_name_H-M   'P 1'
#
loop_
_entity.id
_entity.type
_entity.pdbx_description
1 polymer ?
#
loop_
_entity_poly.entity_id
_entity_poly.type
_entity_poly.pdbx_seq_one_letter_code
_entity_poly.pdbx_strand_id
1 'polypeptide(L)'
;MRLSSRLQAGIKSWTDCLRGNKSTKHLDDTDTASLAAHKPGGDPDILQSIHEVCIQNQVLFMRPPVERAREHLVNEMHRWVGIITMLPRIQSSRYQVGVERDESESETTYRNLLAKLPEGPVVLEQAYAAVEERVAKVEEYEHMWLQYQALWDMDIGNVYNRLGEDLSKWMKVLKEIKRSRVTFDTSDTKKVFGPVVVDFAQVQSKVNMKYDTWHKDVLSKFASRLGDGIQEFYGTVSKARGDMEQQTIEGASTSDAVAFITVVQSLKRKLKNWDKNVEMYKEGQRILERQRFAFPPSWLYVDNVEGEWGAFNDILKRKDSSIQTQVATLQMKIISEDQTVEARSTELLTEWDKTKPVAGNIRPDQALNAIAVIEGKFARLKEDRDNVAKAKEALELIEPGTLVPSEEKVQVALEELQDLKGVWSELAKFWEKIEELKERPWLSVQPRKLRQSLEGLLNDMKALPSRLRQYSSFEFVQNTIKSYLKINVLIVELKSEALKERHWKNLMRRLHVSWVLTDLTLGQVWDVDLLKNEAVVKDTILVAQGEMALEEFLKQVRDVWQGFELDLVNYQNKCRI
;
A
#
# COMPACT_ATOMS: atom_id res chain seq x y z
N MET A 1 45.72 72.96 21.39
CA MET A 1 45.37 71.84 22.30
C MET A 1 43.96 71.92 22.86
N ARG A 2 43.50 73.04 23.46
CA ARG A 2 42.19 73.14 24.14
C ARG A 2 40.94 72.84 23.29
N LEU A 3 40.95 73.12 21.99
CA LEU A 3 39.80 72.87 21.11
C LEU A 3 39.71 71.40 20.66
N SER A 4 40.86 70.73 20.49
CA SER A 4 40.92 69.31 20.13
C SER A 4 40.46 68.41 21.29
N SER A 5 40.85 68.74 22.53
CA SER A 5 40.35 68.05 23.73
C SER A 5 38.84 68.25 23.96
N ARG A 6 38.29 69.41 23.57
CA ARG A 6 36.84 69.68 23.62
C ARG A 6 36.07 68.91 22.55
N LEU A 7 36.60 68.85 21.32
CA LEU A 7 36.01 68.02 20.24
C LEU A 7 35.97 66.55 20.64
N GLN A 8 37.06 66.03 21.21
CA GLN A 8 37.12 64.66 21.70
C GLN A 8 36.11 64.40 22.84
N ALA A 9 35.99 65.33 23.80
CA ALA A 9 34.99 65.24 24.87
C ALA A 9 33.55 65.31 24.32
N GLY A 10 33.32 66.08 23.26
CA GLY A 10 32.02 66.19 22.59
C GLY A 10 31.61 64.92 21.85
N ILE A 11 32.56 64.25 21.18
CA ILE A 11 32.30 62.96 20.52
C ILE A 11 32.04 61.88 21.56
N LYS A 12 32.81 61.83 22.67
CA LYS A 12 32.55 60.90 23.77
C LYS A 12 31.17 61.12 24.39
N SER A 13 30.79 62.37 24.67
CA SER A 13 29.47 62.71 25.20
C SER A 13 28.32 62.34 24.27
N TRP A 14 28.52 62.42 22.95
CA TRP A 14 27.54 62.00 21.94
C TRP A 14 27.39 60.48 21.90
N THR A 15 28.51 59.75 21.92
CA THR A 15 28.53 58.28 22.00
C THR A 15 27.88 57.77 23.28
N ASP A 16 28.10 58.44 24.41
CA ASP A 16 27.48 58.09 25.70
C ASP A 16 25.97 58.37 25.70
N CYS A 17 25.54 59.48 25.08
CA CYS A 17 24.13 59.80 24.89
C CYS A 17 23.43 58.75 24.00
N LEU A 18 24.06 58.34 22.90
CA LEU A 18 23.57 57.30 22.00
C LEU A 18 23.49 55.93 22.70
N ARG A 19 24.42 55.64 23.62
CA ARG A 19 24.41 54.40 24.40
C ARG A 19 23.35 54.39 25.51
N GLY A 20 22.68 55.52 25.78
CA GLY A 20 21.71 55.65 26.86
C GLY A 20 22.34 55.89 28.23
N ASN A 21 23.66 56.11 28.29
CA ASN A 21 24.37 56.48 29.51
C ASN A 21 24.26 57.99 29.74
N LYS A 22 23.03 58.53 29.86
CA LYS A 22 22.88 59.81 30.56
C LYS A 22 23.26 59.53 32.00
N SER A 23 24.39 60.09 32.45
CA SER A 23 24.66 60.23 33.88
C SER A 23 23.59 61.16 34.47
N THR A 24 22.42 60.60 34.78
CA THR A 24 21.55 61.11 35.85
C THR A 24 22.25 60.82 37.17
N LYS A 25 23.37 61.51 37.43
CA LYS A 25 23.63 61.92 38.80
C LYS A 25 22.58 62.97 39.11
N HIS A 26 21.49 62.53 39.74
CA HIS A 26 20.77 63.38 40.67
C HIS A 26 21.82 64.02 41.58
N LEU A 27 22.01 65.32 41.42
CA LEU A 27 22.71 66.15 42.39
C LEU A 27 21.73 66.31 43.55
N ASP A 28 21.80 65.40 44.52
CA ASP A 28 21.41 65.75 45.88
C ASP A 28 22.52 66.65 46.45
N ASP A 29 22.05 67.72 47.09
CA ASP A 29 22.78 68.78 47.74
C ASP A 29 23.96 68.27 48.57
N THR A 30 25.20 68.65 48.21
CA THR A 30 26.09 69.51 49.00
C THR A 30 27.49 69.62 48.38
N ASP A 31 27.98 70.85 48.39
CA ASP A 31 29.37 71.28 48.42
C ASP A 31 30.28 71.15 47.18
N THR A 32 30.56 72.34 46.63
CA THR A 32 31.84 72.77 46.03
C THR A 32 32.23 72.20 44.67
N ALA A 33 31.60 72.74 43.62
CA ALA A 33 32.27 72.89 42.33
C ALA A 33 31.88 74.24 41.71
N SER A 34 32.87 75.13 41.65
CA SER A 34 32.85 76.39 40.94
C SER A 34 32.36 76.24 39.49
N LEU A 35 31.52 77.18 39.09
CA LEU A 35 30.98 77.37 37.74
C LEU A 35 32.06 77.24 36.64
N ALA A 36 32.09 76.09 35.96
CA ALA A 36 32.43 76.05 34.54
C ALA A 36 31.11 75.99 33.79
N ALA A 37 30.61 77.15 33.34
CA ALA A 37 29.29 77.31 32.71
C ALA A 37 29.04 76.43 31.47
N HIS A 38 30.05 75.72 30.96
CA HIS A 38 29.92 74.76 29.85
C HIS A 38 30.84 73.54 30.09
N LYS A 39 30.26 72.32 30.21
CA LYS A 39 31.03 71.07 30.19
C LYS A 39 31.83 71.00 28.87
N PRO A 40 33.09 70.52 28.88
CA PRO A 40 33.95 70.54 27.69
C PRO A 40 33.39 69.78 26.47
N GLY A 41 32.41 68.89 26.65
CA GLY A 41 31.73 68.14 25.59
C GLY A 41 30.27 68.53 25.28
N GLY A 42 29.69 69.54 25.96
CA GLY A 42 28.27 69.91 25.80
C GLY A 42 27.27 68.85 26.29
N ASP A 43 25.98 69.08 26.04
CA ASP A 43 24.88 68.12 26.28
C ASP A 43 24.20 67.80 24.92
N PRO A 44 24.57 66.70 24.24
CA PRO A 44 24.01 66.36 22.93
C PRO A 44 22.58 65.84 23.06
N ASP A 45 21.66 66.43 22.30
CA ASP A 45 20.27 65.98 22.17
C ASP A 45 20.07 65.38 20.76
N ILE A 46 19.96 64.06 20.68
CA ILE A 46 19.83 63.34 19.41
C ILE A 46 18.35 63.27 19.05
N LEU A 47 17.97 63.83 17.90
CA LEU A 47 16.59 63.79 17.41
C LEU A 47 16.13 62.34 17.22
N GLN A 48 14.92 62.03 17.68
CA GLN A 48 14.37 60.69 17.56
C GLN A 48 14.02 60.34 16.10
N SER A 49 14.36 59.13 15.68
CA SER A 49 13.93 58.54 14.41
C SER A 49 12.83 57.53 14.67
N ILE A 50 11.65 57.75 14.08
CA ILE A 50 10.49 56.86 14.24
C ILE A 50 10.40 55.95 13.01
N HIS A 51 10.36 54.66 13.26
CA HIS A 51 10.22 53.61 12.26
C HIS A 51 8.94 52.83 12.54
N GLU A 52 8.09 52.69 11.54
CA GLU A 52 6.82 51.97 11.64
C GLU A 52 6.93 50.62 10.94
N VAL A 53 6.58 49.54 11.63
CA VAL A 53 6.40 48.24 10.99
C VAL A 53 5.05 48.25 10.27
N CYS A 54 5.08 48.10 8.95
CA CYS A 54 3.91 48.17 8.08
C CYS A 54 3.67 46.84 7.38
N ILE A 55 2.41 46.59 6.99
CA ILE A 55 2.03 45.48 6.11
C ILE A 55 1.28 46.02 4.90
N GLN A 56 1.84 45.80 3.70
CA GLN A 56 1.24 46.19 2.42
C GLN A 56 1.31 45.00 1.47
N ASN A 57 0.21 44.67 0.79
CA ASN A 57 0.11 43.49 -0.08
C ASN A 57 0.57 42.18 0.60
N GLN A 58 0.27 42.01 1.89
CA GLN A 58 0.67 40.85 2.71
C GLN A 58 2.18 40.71 2.95
N VAL A 59 2.98 41.73 2.65
CA VAL A 59 4.42 41.76 2.95
C VAL A 59 4.69 42.70 4.11
N LEU A 60 5.40 42.19 5.12
CA LEU A 60 5.88 42.95 6.26
C LEU A 60 7.18 43.68 5.91
N PHE A 61 7.23 44.99 6.18
CA PHE A 61 8.44 45.79 5.99
C PHE A 61 8.47 46.97 6.96
N MET A 62 9.67 47.47 7.25
CA MET A 62 9.85 48.67 8.09
C MET A 62 9.85 49.94 7.23
N ARG A 63 9.13 50.97 7.67
CA ARG A 63 9.07 52.29 7.02
C ARG A 63 9.38 53.39 8.04
N PRO A 64 10.41 54.22 7.82
CA PRO A 64 11.52 54.08 6.86
C PRO A 64 12.38 52.83 7.13
N PRO A 65 13.18 52.35 6.16
CA PRO A 65 14.01 51.16 6.35
C PRO A 65 15.15 51.44 7.34
N VAL A 66 15.78 50.39 7.89
CA VAL A 66 16.79 50.50 8.97
C VAL A 66 18.02 51.30 8.53
N GLU A 67 18.35 51.31 7.24
CA GLU A 67 19.41 52.13 6.66
C GLU A 67 19.16 53.63 6.82
N ARG A 68 17.90 54.06 6.86
CA ARG A 68 17.53 55.45 7.15
C ARG A 68 17.83 55.82 8.61
N ALA A 69 17.73 54.87 9.53
CA ALA A 69 18.15 55.08 10.92
C ALA A 69 19.66 55.31 10.99
N ARG A 70 20.42 54.48 10.26
CA ARG A 70 21.88 54.62 10.12
C ARG A 70 22.25 55.99 9.54
N GLU A 71 21.64 56.37 8.43
CA GLU A 71 21.84 57.69 7.79
C GLU A 71 21.54 58.83 8.76
N HIS A 72 20.41 58.78 9.46
CA HIS A 72 20.00 59.80 10.43
C HIS A 72 21.00 59.94 11.59
N LEU A 73 21.41 58.83 12.20
CA LEU A 73 22.37 58.83 13.31
C LEU A 73 23.76 59.33 12.89
N VAL A 74 24.23 58.93 11.70
CA VAL A 74 25.50 59.41 11.15
C VAL A 74 25.43 60.91 10.84
N ASN A 75 24.32 61.39 10.26
CA ASN A 75 24.13 62.81 9.98
C ASN A 75 24.07 63.66 11.26
N GLU A 76 23.40 63.19 12.31
CA GLU A 76 23.38 63.86 13.61
C GLU A 76 24.77 63.89 14.26
N MET A 77 25.54 62.80 14.14
CA MET A 77 26.94 62.78 14.56
C MET A 77 27.79 63.80 13.80
N HIS A 78 27.63 63.86 12.47
CA HIS A 78 28.36 64.80 11.61
C HIS A 78 27.97 66.24 11.87
N ARG A 79 26.70 66.53 12.16
CA ARG A 79 26.23 67.85 12.61
C ARG A 79 26.89 68.24 13.92
N TRP A 80 26.93 67.32 14.88
CA TRP A 80 27.57 67.54 16.19
C TRP A 80 29.07 67.83 16.08
N VAL A 81 29.79 67.05 15.27
CA VAL A 81 31.20 67.29 14.93
C VAL A 81 31.38 68.60 14.12
N GLY A 82 30.41 68.91 13.27
CA GLY A 82 30.33 70.11 12.42
C GLY A 82 30.34 71.40 13.22
N ILE A 83 29.70 71.44 14.39
CA ILE A 83 29.62 72.63 15.26
C ILE A 83 31.01 73.18 15.60
N ILE A 84 32.01 72.32 15.83
CA ILE A 84 33.38 72.74 16.18
C ILE A 84 34.27 72.84 14.94
N THR A 85 34.09 71.94 13.97
CA THR A 85 34.97 71.86 12.79
C THR A 85 34.67 72.92 11.73
N MET A 86 33.44 73.45 11.68
CA MET A 86 33.02 74.50 10.75
C MET A 86 33.22 75.93 11.30
N LEU A 87 33.77 76.08 12.51
CA LEU A 87 34.06 77.41 13.05
C LEU A 87 35.11 78.13 12.17
N PRO A 88 34.92 79.41 11.83
CA PRO A 88 35.89 80.16 11.05
C PRO A 88 37.14 80.43 11.90
N ARG A 89 38.32 80.25 11.31
CA ARG A 89 39.60 80.61 11.93
C ARG A 89 39.86 82.11 11.80
N ILE A 90 40.45 82.70 12.84
CA ILE A 90 40.89 84.10 12.80
C ILE A 90 42.12 84.19 11.88
N GLN A 91 41.95 84.76 10.68
CA GLN A 91 43.05 85.01 9.75
C GLN A 91 43.72 86.35 10.07
N SER A 92 45.05 86.38 10.11
CA SER A 92 45.81 87.62 10.26
C SER A 92 45.88 88.35 8.93
N SER A 93 44.97 89.29 8.67
CA SER A 93 45.14 90.23 7.56
C SER A 93 46.17 91.30 7.95
N ARG A 94 47.47 90.99 7.90
CA ARG A 94 48.52 92.01 8.05
C ARG A 94 49.82 91.66 7.31
N TYR A 95 49.92 92.20 6.10
CA TYR A 95 51.11 92.42 5.27
C TYR A 95 52.00 91.21 4.96
N GLN A 96 51.72 90.56 3.82
CA GLN A 96 52.75 89.86 3.07
C GLN A 96 52.63 90.25 1.58
N VAL A 97 53.53 91.12 1.16
CA VAL A 97 53.80 91.41 -0.25
C VAL A 97 54.71 90.29 -0.75
N GLY A 98 54.24 89.51 -1.72
CA GLY A 98 55.05 88.56 -2.48
C GLY A 98 54.74 87.08 -2.20
N VAL A 99 54.28 86.42 -3.27
CA VAL A 99 53.97 84.99 -3.44
C VAL A 99 52.59 84.57 -2.93
N GLU A 100 51.67 84.43 -3.88
CA GLU A 100 50.41 83.69 -3.75
C GLU A 100 50.71 82.29 -3.19
N ARG A 101 50.41 82.08 -1.91
CA ARG A 101 50.08 80.73 -1.43
C ARG A 101 48.59 80.56 -1.68
N ASP A 102 48.24 79.60 -2.52
CA ASP A 102 46.92 78.99 -2.52
C ASP A 102 46.66 78.43 -1.11
N GLU A 103 46.10 79.26 -0.22
CA GLU A 103 45.59 78.81 1.07
C GLU A 103 44.39 77.93 0.79
N SER A 104 44.62 76.61 0.69
CA SER A 104 43.58 75.60 0.58
C SER A 104 42.47 75.87 1.62
N GLU A 105 41.19 75.63 1.28
CA GLU A 105 40.04 75.76 2.20
C GLU A 105 40.21 75.04 3.57
N SER A 106 41.20 74.15 3.68
CA SER A 106 41.62 73.51 4.92
C SER A 106 42.23 74.46 5.97
N GLU A 107 42.63 75.67 5.59
CA GLU A 107 43.23 76.67 6.47
C GLU A 107 42.23 77.70 7.01
N THR A 108 41.03 77.79 6.44
CA THR A 108 39.97 78.73 6.86
C THR A 108 39.09 78.21 7.99
N THR A 109 39.02 76.88 8.18
CA THR A 109 38.15 76.23 9.19
C THR A 109 38.90 75.23 10.07
N TYR A 110 38.29 74.81 11.18
CA TYR A 110 38.89 73.87 12.14
C TYR A 110 38.79 72.38 11.74
N ARG A 111 38.53 72.04 10.47
CA ARG A 111 38.45 70.66 9.96
C ARG A 111 39.70 69.81 10.25
N ASN A 112 40.90 70.40 10.17
CA ASN A 112 42.17 69.72 10.48
C ASN A 112 42.34 69.32 11.97
N LEU A 113 41.40 69.68 12.87
CA LEU A 113 41.40 69.20 14.25
C LEU A 113 41.08 67.70 14.37
N LEU A 114 40.33 67.12 13.42
CA LEU A 114 40.00 65.69 13.41
C LEU A 114 41.26 64.83 13.26
N ALA A 115 42.28 65.32 12.54
CA ALA A 115 43.58 64.65 12.40
C ALA A 115 44.52 64.84 13.61
N LYS A 116 44.17 65.71 14.57
CA LYS A 116 45.00 66.07 15.73
C LYS A 116 44.29 65.77 17.07
N LEU A 117 43.45 64.74 17.10
CA LEU A 117 42.76 64.30 18.30
C LEU A 117 43.77 63.69 19.32
N PRO A 118 43.68 64.02 20.62
CA PRO A 118 44.62 63.54 21.65
C PRO A 118 44.72 62.02 21.78
N GLU A 119 43.63 61.28 21.54
CA GLU A 119 43.57 59.81 21.54
C GLU A 119 43.54 59.21 20.12
N GLY A 120 43.82 60.02 19.08
CA GLY A 120 43.78 59.57 17.69
C GLY A 120 42.37 59.29 17.15
N PRO A 121 42.23 58.49 16.07
CA PRO A 121 40.95 58.21 15.41
C PRO A 121 40.01 57.30 16.22
N VAL A 122 40.52 56.67 17.28
CA VAL A 122 39.81 55.69 18.13
C VAL A 122 38.46 56.23 18.64
N VAL A 123 38.38 57.52 18.95
CA VAL A 123 37.16 58.15 19.49
C VAL A 123 36.06 58.28 18.42
N LEU A 124 36.45 58.48 17.16
CA LEU A 124 35.52 58.48 16.02
C LEU A 124 35.10 57.04 15.68
N GLU A 125 36.04 56.10 15.67
CA GLU A 125 35.75 54.68 15.46
C GLU A 125 34.77 54.15 16.51
N GLN A 126 34.91 54.54 17.78
CA GLN A 126 33.96 54.19 18.84
C GLN A 126 32.57 54.78 18.64
N ALA A 127 32.47 55.98 18.08
CA ALA A 127 31.19 56.64 17.79
C ALA A 127 30.48 55.95 16.62
N TYR A 128 31.20 55.66 15.53
CA TYR A 128 30.66 54.85 14.42
C TYR A 128 30.29 53.44 14.88
N ALA A 129 31.13 52.76 15.67
CA ALA A 129 30.82 51.45 16.23
C ALA A 129 29.57 51.46 17.12
N ALA A 130 29.35 52.54 17.89
CA ALA A 130 28.13 52.68 18.68
C ALA A 130 26.88 52.89 17.82
N VAL A 131 26.98 53.58 16.68
CA VAL A 131 25.89 53.68 15.69
C VAL A 131 25.59 52.31 15.10
N GLU A 132 26.62 51.59 14.65
CA GLU A 132 26.47 50.25 14.08
C GLU A 132 25.89 49.25 15.07
N GLU A 133 26.32 49.28 16.34
CA GLU A 133 25.76 48.43 17.39
C GLU A 133 24.25 48.68 17.62
N ARG A 134 23.81 49.94 17.53
CA ARG A 134 22.40 50.31 17.70
C ARG A 134 21.58 49.93 16.48
N VAL A 135 22.12 50.16 15.28
CA VAL A 135 21.49 49.74 14.02
C VAL A 135 21.35 48.22 13.97
N ALA A 136 22.39 47.46 14.36
CA ALA A 136 22.34 46.00 14.41
C ALA A 136 21.27 45.46 15.38
N LYS A 137 21.04 46.13 16.53
CA LYS A 137 19.95 45.77 17.45
C LYS A 137 18.56 46.04 16.87
N VAL A 138 18.43 47.07 16.04
CA VAL A 138 17.18 47.38 15.33
C VAL A 138 16.96 46.38 14.18
N GLU A 139 18.02 46.01 13.47
CA GLU A 139 18.02 45.00 12.39
C GLU A 139 17.68 43.59 12.93
N GLU A 140 18.26 43.19 14.06
CA GLU A 140 17.90 41.93 14.74
C GLU A 140 16.40 41.91 15.11
N TYR A 141 15.89 43.04 15.58
CA TYR A 141 14.47 43.19 15.90
C TYR A 141 13.59 43.18 14.65
N GLU A 142 14.02 43.80 13.55
CA GLU A 142 13.35 43.72 12.25
C GLU A 142 13.29 42.27 11.75
N HIS A 143 14.39 41.52 11.81
CA HIS A 143 14.42 40.12 11.41
C HIS A 143 13.45 39.26 12.21
N MET A 144 13.33 39.49 13.52
CA MET A 144 12.32 38.83 14.35
C MET A 144 10.90 39.09 13.82
N TRP A 145 10.62 40.32 13.37
CA TRP A 145 9.33 40.68 12.77
C TRP A 145 9.14 40.01 11.39
N LEU A 146 10.17 40.00 10.55
CA LEU A 146 10.14 39.35 9.23
C LEU A 146 9.93 37.84 9.31
N GLN A 147 10.34 37.16 10.39
CA GLN A 147 10.03 35.74 10.58
C GLN A 147 8.52 35.46 10.62
N TYR A 148 7.70 36.42 11.06
CA TYR A 148 6.25 36.28 11.05
C TYR A 148 5.64 36.40 9.65
N GLN A 149 6.38 36.88 8.65
CA GLN A 149 5.99 36.83 7.25
C GLN A 149 5.60 35.40 6.83
N ALA A 150 6.26 34.38 7.41
CA ALA A 150 5.93 32.98 7.19
C ALA A 150 4.44 32.65 7.45
N LEU A 151 3.75 33.35 8.36
CA LEU A 151 2.32 33.11 8.62
C LEU A 151 1.40 33.52 7.46
N TRP A 152 1.84 34.44 6.61
CA TRP A 152 1.15 34.85 5.40
C TRP A 152 1.60 34.03 4.19
N ASP A 153 2.88 33.68 4.13
CA ASP A 153 3.44 32.88 3.03
C ASP A 153 3.08 31.40 3.12
N MET A 154 2.75 30.90 4.33
CA MET A 154 2.34 29.51 4.52
C MET A 154 0.92 29.27 4.02
N ASP A 155 0.77 28.27 3.16
CA ASP A 155 -0.54 27.70 2.84
C ASP A 155 -0.96 26.71 3.94
N ILE A 156 -2.14 26.95 4.51
CA ILE A 156 -2.77 26.10 5.52
C ILE A 156 -2.94 24.66 4.99
N GLY A 157 -3.19 24.50 3.68
CA GLY A 157 -3.31 23.18 3.04
C GLY A 157 -2.01 22.36 3.10
N ASN A 158 -0.86 22.99 2.90
CA ASN A 158 0.44 22.31 2.99
C ASN A 158 0.76 21.87 4.44
N VAL A 159 0.32 22.65 5.42
CA VAL A 159 0.44 22.27 6.84
C VAL A 159 -0.42 21.05 7.15
N TYR A 160 -1.64 20.99 6.62
CA TYR A 160 -2.51 19.81 6.78
C TYR A 160 -1.90 18.56 6.12
N ASN A 161 -1.32 18.69 4.92
CA ASN A 161 -0.66 17.59 4.22
C ASN A 161 0.57 17.08 4.99
N ARG A 162 1.33 17.99 5.64
CA ARG A 162 2.51 17.61 6.42
C ARG A 162 2.16 16.97 7.77
N LEU A 163 1.07 17.39 8.39
CA LEU A 163 0.58 16.84 9.65
C LEU A 163 -0.10 15.48 9.48
N GLY A 164 -0.79 15.27 8.35
CA GLY A 164 -1.45 14.01 8.04
C GLY A 164 -2.48 13.61 9.10
N GLU A 165 -2.55 12.31 9.39
CA GLU A 165 -3.51 11.72 10.34
C GLU A 165 -2.96 11.58 11.77
N ASP A 166 -1.72 12.01 12.01
CA ASP A 166 -1.03 11.80 13.28
C ASP A 166 -1.43 12.84 14.33
N LEU A 167 -2.42 12.48 15.15
CA LEU A 167 -2.96 13.32 16.23
C LEU A 167 -1.90 13.86 17.20
N SER A 168 -0.78 13.14 17.40
CA SER A 168 0.30 13.61 18.27
C SER A 168 1.01 14.84 17.71
N LYS A 169 1.19 14.90 16.38
CA LYS A 169 1.78 16.06 15.69
C LYS A 169 0.85 17.26 15.76
N TRP A 170 -0.46 17.05 15.60
CA TRP A 170 -1.46 18.11 15.74
C TRP A 170 -1.46 18.72 17.15
N MET A 171 -1.40 17.89 18.19
CA MET A 171 -1.29 18.37 19.57
C MET A 171 -0.01 19.18 19.83
N LYS A 172 1.11 18.76 19.24
CA LYS A 172 2.39 19.48 19.34
C LYS A 172 2.29 20.86 18.68
N VAL A 173 1.74 20.94 17.48
CA VAL A 173 1.53 22.22 16.77
C VAL A 173 0.60 23.15 17.55
N LEU A 174 -0.50 22.65 18.11
CA LEU A 174 -1.39 23.47 18.95
C LEU A 174 -0.68 24.01 20.21
N LYS A 175 0.21 23.21 20.81
CA LYS A 175 1.05 23.65 21.94
C LYS A 175 2.08 24.71 21.52
N GLU A 176 2.68 24.55 20.34
CA GLU A 176 3.64 25.51 19.76
C GLU A 176 2.97 26.84 19.39
N ILE A 177 1.81 26.82 18.72
CA ILE A 177 1.03 28.03 18.39
C ILE A 177 0.70 28.81 19.66
N LYS A 178 0.29 28.11 20.74
CA LYS A 178 0.03 28.74 22.03
C LYS A 178 1.28 29.37 22.64
N ARG A 179 2.43 28.68 22.58
CA ARG A 179 3.71 29.19 23.10
C ARG A 179 4.17 30.42 22.33
N SER A 180 4.08 30.41 21.00
CA SER A 180 4.46 31.55 20.16
C SER A 180 3.57 32.77 20.38
N ARG A 181 2.28 32.58 20.72
CA ARG A 181 1.37 33.68 21.08
C ARG A 181 1.79 34.41 22.36
N VAL A 182 2.25 33.69 23.39
CA VAL A 182 2.65 34.30 24.67
C VAL A 182 3.81 35.28 24.50
N THR A 183 4.71 35.04 23.53
CA THR A 183 5.82 35.95 23.22
C THR A 183 5.36 37.28 22.63
N PHE A 184 4.13 37.35 22.10
CA PHE A 184 3.58 38.52 21.42
C PHE A 184 2.59 39.33 22.28
N ASP A 185 2.04 38.70 23.33
CA ASP A 185 1.03 39.28 24.22
C ASP A 185 1.66 40.24 25.26
N THR A 186 2.49 41.15 24.77
CA THR A 186 3.05 42.27 25.55
C THR A 186 2.21 43.50 25.21
N SER A 187 1.78 44.28 26.22
CA SER A 187 0.97 45.49 26.04
C SER A 187 1.70 46.63 25.31
N ASP A 188 2.99 46.47 25.06
CA ASP A 188 3.82 47.47 24.44
C ASP A 188 3.48 47.60 22.96
N THR A 189 3.34 48.84 22.49
CA THR A 189 3.04 49.18 21.09
C THR A 189 4.26 49.76 20.37
N LYS A 190 5.32 50.05 21.13
CA LYS A 190 6.55 50.69 20.66
C LYS A 190 7.75 50.10 21.39
N LYS A 191 8.84 49.88 20.67
CA LYS A 191 10.14 49.50 21.26
C LYS A 191 11.15 50.61 21.02
N VAL A 192 11.78 51.07 22.10
CA VAL A 192 12.73 52.19 22.08
C VAL A 192 14.16 51.64 22.11
N PHE A 193 14.93 51.94 21.08
CA PHE A 193 16.36 51.64 20.96
C PHE A 193 17.16 52.95 21.02
N GLY A 194 17.17 53.58 22.20
CA GLY A 194 17.77 54.91 22.38
C GLY A 194 17.00 55.97 21.57
N PRO A 195 17.63 56.68 20.62
CA PRO A 195 16.94 57.66 19.77
C PRO A 195 16.09 57.03 18.64
N VAL A 196 16.20 55.72 18.38
CA VAL A 196 15.39 55.03 17.37
C VAL A 196 14.18 54.39 18.03
N VAL A 197 12.97 54.72 17.58
CA VAL A 197 11.71 54.17 18.09
C VAL A 197 11.05 53.34 16.99
N VAL A 198 10.79 52.06 17.28
CA VAL A 198 10.04 51.17 16.37
C VAL A 198 8.60 51.06 16.86
N ASP A 199 7.65 51.61 16.10
CA ASP A 199 6.20 51.48 16.33
C ASP A 199 5.65 50.29 15.54
N PHE A 200 4.96 49.38 16.23
CA PHE A 200 4.40 48.17 15.63
C PHE A 200 2.91 48.01 15.91
N ALA A 201 2.23 49.04 16.43
CA ALA A 201 0.83 48.98 16.84
C ALA A 201 -0.12 48.54 15.70
N GLN A 202 0.09 49.05 14.49
CA GLN A 202 -0.76 48.76 13.33
C GLN A 202 -0.65 47.31 12.85
N VAL A 203 0.54 46.74 12.95
CA VAL A 203 0.83 45.35 12.57
C VAL A 203 0.43 44.39 13.68
N GLN A 204 0.53 44.80 14.94
CA GLN A 204 0.21 43.96 16.10
C GLN A 204 -1.21 43.37 16.02
N SER A 205 -2.20 44.23 15.77
CA SER A 205 -3.60 43.80 15.63
C SER A 205 -3.79 42.85 14.44
N LYS A 206 -3.17 43.14 13.29
CA LYS A 206 -3.29 42.30 12.08
C LYS A 206 -2.62 40.93 12.22
N VAL A 207 -1.45 40.88 12.86
CA VAL A 207 -0.75 39.62 13.19
C VAL A 207 -1.58 38.79 14.15
N ASN A 208 -2.12 39.41 15.21
CA ASN A 208 -3.00 38.74 16.18
C ASN A 208 -4.25 38.15 15.51
N MET A 209 -4.93 38.93 14.67
CA MET A 209 -6.10 38.45 13.92
C MET A 209 -5.75 37.27 12.99
N LYS A 210 -4.60 37.33 12.31
CA LYS A 210 -4.15 36.23 11.44
C LYS A 210 -3.81 34.98 12.25
N TYR A 211 -3.12 35.13 13.38
CA TYR A 211 -2.86 34.05 14.33
C TYR A 211 -4.14 33.43 14.88
N ASP A 212 -5.12 34.25 15.26
CA ASP A 212 -6.41 33.76 15.77
C ASP A 212 -7.17 32.99 14.71
N THR A 213 -7.13 33.45 13.45
CA THR A 213 -7.72 32.73 12.31
C THR A 213 -7.03 31.38 12.11
N TRP A 214 -5.69 31.37 12.02
CA TRP A 214 -4.90 30.15 11.92
C TRP A 214 -5.13 29.18 13.07
N HIS A 215 -5.13 29.69 14.30
CA HIS A 215 -5.39 28.90 15.51
C HIS A 215 -6.79 28.30 15.46
N LYS A 216 -7.82 29.07 15.09
CA LYS A 216 -9.20 28.60 14.98
C LYS A 216 -9.35 27.52 13.89
N ASP A 217 -8.71 27.70 12.73
CA ASP A 217 -8.79 26.74 11.63
C ASP A 217 -8.06 25.43 11.94
N VAL A 218 -6.84 25.49 12.50
CA VAL A 218 -6.09 24.31 12.97
C VAL A 218 -6.85 23.62 14.10
N LEU A 219 -7.42 24.37 15.03
CA LEU A 219 -8.22 23.84 16.14
C LEU A 219 -9.49 23.14 15.64
N SER A 220 -10.21 23.75 14.70
CA SER A 220 -11.41 23.15 14.11
C SER A 220 -11.09 21.88 13.33
N LYS A 221 -9.97 21.86 12.59
CA LYS A 221 -9.55 20.67 11.84
C LYS A 221 -9.09 19.55 12.79
N PHE A 222 -8.33 19.88 13.82
CA PHE A 222 -7.93 18.94 14.87
C PHE A 222 -9.15 18.38 15.60
N ALA A 223 -10.12 19.22 15.97
CA ALA A 223 -11.36 18.79 16.60
C ALA A 223 -12.15 17.82 15.71
N SER A 224 -12.35 18.15 14.42
CA SER A 224 -13.00 17.22 13.48
C SER A 224 -12.27 15.87 13.42
N ARG A 225 -10.94 15.87 13.30
CA ARG A 225 -10.16 14.61 13.24
C ARG A 225 -10.21 13.82 14.54
N LEU A 226 -10.11 14.50 15.67
CA LEU A 226 -10.22 13.87 16.98
C LEU A 226 -11.62 13.26 17.19
N GLY A 227 -12.67 13.98 16.78
CA GLY A 227 -14.05 13.50 16.86
C GLY A 227 -14.30 12.28 15.99
N ASP A 228 -13.84 12.30 14.74
CA ASP A 228 -13.93 11.16 13.82
C ASP A 228 -13.20 9.93 14.41
N GLY A 229 -11.98 10.12 14.92
CA GLY A 229 -11.19 9.05 15.54
C GLY A 229 -11.80 8.50 16.83
N ILE A 230 -12.39 9.36 17.66
CA ILE A 230 -13.14 8.96 18.87
C ILE A 230 -14.37 8.13 18.48
N GLN A 231 -15.13 8.55 17.46
CA GLN A 231 -16.34 7.85 17.03
C GLN A 231 -16.04 6.48 16.41
N GLU A 232 -15.01 6.39 15.57
CA GLU A 232 -14.54 5.12 15.00
C GLU A 232 -14.02 4.17 16.09
N PHE A 233 -13.24 4.69 17.04
CA PHE A 233 -12.75 3.90 18.16
C PHE A 233 -13.90 3.40 19.04
N TYR A 234 -14.86 4.27 19.38
CA TYR A 234 -16.05 3.89 20.13
C TYR A 234 -16.84 2.79 19.42
N GLY A 235 -17.06 2.91 18.10
CA GLY A 235 -17.73 1.87 17.30
C GLY A 235 -16.97 0.54 17.31
N THR A 236 -15.64 0.58 17.24
CA THR A 236 -14.78 -0.61 17.28
C THR A 236 -14.83 -1.30 18.65
N VAL A 237 -14.72 -0.52 19.74
CA VAL A 237 -14.78 -1.05 21.12
C VAL A 237 -16.19 -1.58 21.43
N SER A 238 -17.23 -0.88 21.02
CA SER A 238 -18.63 -1.31 21.22
C SER A 238 -18.92 -2.60 20.46
N LYS A 239 -18.46 -2.75 19.22
CA LYS A 239 -18.55 -4.01 18.48
C LYS A 239 -17.80 -5.14 19.17
N ALA A 240 -16.55 -4.91 19.58
CA ALA A 240 -15.75 -5.91 20.29
C ALA A 240 -16.39 -6.32 21.63
N ARG A 241 -17.05 -5.38 22.33
CA ARG A 241 -17.85 -5.68 23.52
C ARG A 241 -19.06 -6.54 23.19
N GLY A 242 -19.81 -6.18 22.15
CA GLY A 242 -20.97 -6.96 21.69
C GLY A 242 -20.61 -8.40 21.31
N ASP A 243 -19.50 -8.58 20.58
CA ASP A 243 -18.98 -9.90 20.20
C ASP A 243 -18.61 -10.73 21.46
N MET A 244 -18.00 -10.10 22.47
CA MET A 244 -17.65 -10.73 23.76
C MET A 244 -18.86 -11.07 24.64
N GLU A 245 -19.94 -10.29 24.55
CA GLU A 245 -21.18 -10.50 25.29
C GLU A 245 -22.02 -11.63 24.68
N GLN A 246 -22.06 -11.73 23.35
CA GLN A 246 -22.83 -12.76 22.65
C GLN A 246 -22.25 -14.16 22.80
N GLN A 247 -20.94 -14.30 23.00
CA GLN A 247 -20.29 -15.59 23.12
C GLN A 247 -20.38 -16.13 24.57
N THR A 248 -21.22 -17.16 24.77
CA THR A 248 -21.37 -17.88 26.05
C THR A 248 -20.42 -19.08 26.13
N ILE A 249 -19.83 -19.28 27.31
CA ILE A 249 -18.81 -20.30 27.56
C ILE A 249 -19.45 -21.68 27.84
N GLU A 250 -20.75 -21.73 28.15
CA GLU A 250 -21.37 -22.87 28.84
C GLU A 250 -22.01 -23.95 27.93
N GLY A 251 -21.95 -23.84 26.60
CA GLY A 251 -22.59 -24.83 25.73
C GLY A 251 -22.07 -24.93 24.29
N ALA A 252 -20.94 -24.29 23.98
CA ALA A 252 -20.45 -24.21 22.61
C ALA A 252 -19.49 -25.37 22.29
N SER A 253 -19.41 -25.77 21.01
CA SER A 253 -18.53 -26.85 20.56
C SER A 253 -17.06 -26.55 20.86
N THR A 254 -16.17 -27.54 20.82
CA THR A 254 -14.71 -27.32 20.94
C THR A 254 -14.20 -26.28 19.94
N SER A 255 -14.81 -26.23 18.75
CA SER A 255 -14.53 -25.22 17.71
C SER A 255 -14.95 -23.81 18.13
N ASP A 256 -16.14 -23.65 18.71
CA ASP A 256 -16.64 -22.35 19.19
C ASP A 256 -15.84 -21.82 20.37
N ALA A 257 -15.43 -22.71 21.30
CA ALA A 257 -14.56 -22.35 22.41
C ALA A 257 -13.19 -21.86 21.91
N VAL A 258 -12.66 -22.49 20.86
CA VAL A 258 -11.40 -22.08 20.22
C VAL A 258 -11.53 -20.74 19.49
N ALA A 259 -12.61 -20.54 18.74
CA ALA A 259 -12.91 -19.27 18.09
C ALA A 259 -13.03 -18.14 19.13
N PHE A 260 -13.71 -18.40 20.24
CA PHE A 260 -13.81 -17.47 21.38
C PHE A 260 -12.44 -17.10 21.94
N ILE A 261 -11.60 -18.09 22.25
CA ILE A 261 -10.25 -17.86 22.80
C ILE A 261 -9.38 -17.09 21.80
N THR A 262 -9.46 -17.43 20.51
CA THR A 262 -8.72 -16.73 19.45
C THR A 262 -9.11 -15.24 19.39
N VAL A 263 -10.42 -14.95 19.46
CA VAL A 263 -10.93 -13.57 19.51
C VAL A 263 -10.41 -12.85 20.76
N VAL A 264 -10.55 -13.47 21.94
CA VAL A 264 -10.07 -12.90 23.22
C VAL A 264 -8.57 -12.61 23.19
N GLN A 265 -7.75 -13.53 22.67
CA GLN A 265 -6.31 -13.33 22.54
C GLN A 265 -5.97 -12.21 21.54
N SER A 266 -6.66 -12.15 20.40
CA SER A 266 -6.48 -11.09 19.41
C SER A 266 -6.81 -9.71 19.99
N LEU A 267 -7.86 -9.63 20.83
CA LEU A 267 -8.27 -8.42 21.54
C LEU A 267 -7.25 -8.04 22.62
N LYS A 268 -6.71 -9.01 23.36
CA LYS A 268 -5.62 -8.78 24.32
C LYS A 268 -4.37 -8.19 23.64
N ARG A 269 -4.00 -8.64 22.45
CA ARG A 269 -2.88 -8.05 21.69
C ARG A 269 -3.14 -6.59 21.31
N LYS A 270 -4.40 -6.24 21.00
CA LYS A 270 -4.82 -4.87 20.67
C LYS A 270 -4.94 -3.95 21.89
N LEU A 271 -5.12 -4.51 23.08
CA LEU A 271 -5.35 -3.78 24.34
C LEU A 271 -4.28 -2.72 24.63
N LYS A 272 -2.99 -3.05 24.42
CA LYS A 272 -1.87 -2.11 24.62
C LYS A 272 -1.91 -0.91 23.68
N ASN A 273 -2.43 -1.10 22.47
CA ASN A 273 -2.57 0.00 21.50
C ASN A 273 -3.82 0.84 21.79
N TRP A 274 -4.92 0.19 22.15
CA TRP A 274 -6.16 0.86 22.53
C TRP A 274 -6.00 1.71 23.80
N ASP A 275 -5.25 1.24 24.79
CA ASP A 275 -4.91 2.01 25.99
C ASP A 275 -4.15 3.32 25.66
N LYS A 276 -3.15 3.24 24.77
CA LYS A 276 -2.46 4.43 24.26
C LYS A 276 -3.38 5.39 23.51
N ASN A 277 -4.32 4.86 22.73
CA ASN A 277 -5.28 5.67 21.98
C ASN A 277 -6.26 6.39 22.91
N VAL A 278 -6.74 5.73 23.97
CA VAL A 278 -7.62 6.34 24.98
C VAL A 278 -6.90 7.51 25.67
N GLU A 279 -5.66 7.32 26.11
CA GLU A 279 -4.86 8.39 26.72
C GLU A 279 -4.59 9.55 25.75
N MET A 280 -4.35 9.24 24.47
CA MET A 280 -4.20 10.26 23.43
C MET A 280 -5.50 11.06 23.24
N TYR A 281 -6.65 10.40 23.17
CA TYR A 281 -7.95 11.08 23.01
C TYR A 281 -8.28 11.95 24.22
N LYS A 282 -7.94 11.50 25.42
CA LYS A 282 -8.08 12.26 26.67
C LYS A 282 -7.26 13.54 26.67
N GLU A 283 -5.98 13.47 26.34
CA GLU A 283 -5.13 14.66 26.23
C GLU A 283 -5.61 15.58 25.09
N GLY A 284 -6.09 15.01 23.98
CA GLY A 284 -6.67 15.75 22.87
C GLY A 284 -7.90 16.57 23.28
N GLN A 285 -8.87 15.95 23.95
CA GLN A 285 -10.07 16.64 24.43
C GLN A 285 -9.72 17.69 25.49
N ARG A 286 -8.77 17.40 26.39
CA ARG A 286 -8.30 18.36 27.40
C ARG A 286 -7.68 19.61 26.76
N ILE A 287 -6.97 19.46 25.64
CA ILE A 287 -6.44 20.59 24.88
C ILE A 287 -7.59 21.43 24.29
N LEU A 288 -8.61 20.79 23.71
CA LEU A 288 -9.80 21.47 23.17
C LEU A 288 -10.56 22.25 24.25
N GLU A 289 -10.78 21.64 25.43
CA GLU A 289 -11.44 22.27 26.57
C GLU A 289 -10.66 23.47 27.11
N ARG A 290 -9.33 23.32 27.27
CA ARG A 290 -8.44 24.41 27.70
C ARG A 290 -8.41 25.57 26.72
N GLN A 291 -8.64 25.30 25.44
CA GLN A 291 -8.69 26.32 24.38
C GLN A 291 -10.11 26.85 24.13
N ARG A 292 -11.09 26.48 24.97
CA ARG A 292 -12.50 26.93 24.90
C ARG A 292 -13.13 26.65 23.54
N PHE A 293 -12.84 25.50 22.95
CA PHE A 293 -13.48 25.07 21.71
C PHE A 293 -15.00 24.85 21.92
N ALA A 294 -15.81 25.25 20.95
CA ALA A 294 -17.25 25.02 20.96
C ALA A 294 -17.56 23.64 20.39
N PHE A 295 -17.87 22.68 21.25
CA PHE A 295 -18.18 21.31 20.84
C PHE A 295 -19.53 21.23 20.13
N PRO A 296 -19.63 20.51 19.00
CA PRO A 296 -20.91 20.18 18.36
C PRO A 296 -21.81 19.33 19.27
N PRO A 297 -23.15 19.38 19.10
CA PRO A 297 -24.07 18.53 19.88
C PRO A 297 -23.95 17.03 19.56
N SER A 298 -23.38 16.67 18.41
CA SER A 298 -23.06 15.29 18.03
C SER A 298 -21.71 14.79 18.56
N TRP A 299 -21.03 15.58 19.41
CA TRP A 299 -19.71 15.25 19.91
C TRP A 299 -19.78 14.13 20.96
N LEU A 300 -19.02 13.06 20.73
CA LEU A 300 -18.86 11.99 21.69
C LEU A 300 -17.74 12.35 22.66
N TYR A 301 -18.10 12.61 23.92
CA TYR A 301 -17.13 12.93 24.97
C TYR A 301 -16.30 11.70 25.35
N VAL A 302 -15.03 11.92 25.65
CA VAL A 302 -14.07 10.88 26.09
C VAL A 302 -14.58 10.15 27.34
N ASP A 303 -15.39 10.78 28.19
CA ASP A 303 -16.01 10.11 29.34
C ASP A 303 -16.87 8.90 28.94
N ASN A 304 -17.60 8.98 27.81
CA ASN A 304 -18.39 7.87 27.29
C ASN A 304 -17.48 6.77 26.69
N VAL A 305 -16.35 7.15 26.10
CA VAL A 305 -15.33 6.21 25.61
C VAL A 305 -14.66 5.50 26.79
N GLU A 306 -14.30 6.21 27.86
CA GLU A 306 -13.74 5.65 29.09
C GLU A 306 -14.73 4.71 29.75
N GLY A 307 -16.04 5.05 29.75
CA GLY A 307 -17.10 4.17 30.21
C GLY A 307 -17.19 2.85 29.43
N GLU A 308 -17.29 2.91 28.10
CA GLU A 308 -17.32 1.70 27.25
C GLU A 308 -15.99 0.93 27.32
N TRP A 309 -14.85 1.62 27.42
CA TRP A 309 -13.53 1.01 27.57
C TRP A 309 -13.40 0.26 28.90
N GLY A 310 -13.88 0.87 29.99
CA GLY A 310 -13.96 0.26 31.31
C GLY A 310 -14.86 -0.98 31.30
N ALA A 311 -16.05 -0.88 30.71
CA ALA A 311 -16.98 -2.01 30.57
C ALA A 311 -16.37 -3.15 29.74
N PHE A 312 -15.72 -2.84 28.63
CA PHE A 312 -14.99 -3.81 27.81
C PHE A 312 -13.88 -4.51 28.61
N ASN A 313 -13.06 -3.75 29.36
CA ASN A 313 -11.99 -4.30 30.18
C ASN A 313 -12.52 -5.22 31.29
N ASP A 314 -13.63 -4.86 31.93
CA ASP A 314 -14.25 -5.69 32.96
C ASP A 314 -14.81 -6.99 32.38
N ILE A 315 -15.47 -6.92 31.22
CA ILE A 315 -15.95 -8.11 30.51
C ILE A 315 -14.78 -8.99 30.09
N LEU A 316 -13.72 -8.40 29.53
CA LEU A 316 -12.52 -9.11 29.13
C LEU A 316 -11.87 -9.81 30.32
N LYS A 317 -11.72 -9.15 31.46
CA LYS A 317 -11.18 -9.77 32.69
C LYS A 317 -12.04 -10.93 33.17
N ARG A 318 -13.37 -10.76 33.25
CA ARG A 318 -14.29 -11.83 33.68
C ARG A 318 -14.21 -13.04 32.75
N LYS A 319 -14.25 -12.81 31.44
CA LYS A 319 -14.16 -13.88 30.43
C LYS A 319 -12.79 -14.53 30.43
N ASP A 320 -11.72 -13.77 30.62
CA ASP A 320 -10.36 -14.30 30.71
C ASP A 320 -10.16 -15.18 31.95
N SER A 321 -10.68 -14.78 33.11
CA SER A 321 -10.67 -15.63 34.31
C SER A 321 -11.48 -16.92 34.11
N SER A 322 -12.61 -16.85 33.40
CA SER A 322 -13.41 -18.02 33.05
C SER A 322 -12.67 -18.94 32.07
N ILE A 323 -12.00 -18.37 31.06
CA ILE A 323 -11.11 -19.11 30.15
C ILE A 323 -10.01 -19.79 30.96
N GLN A 324 -9.26 -19.07 31.79
CA GLN A 324 -8.17 -19.64 32.60
C GLN A 324 -8.61 -20.82 33.48
N THR A 325 -9.82 -20.77 34.02
CA THR A 325 -10.39 -21.87 34.81
C THR A 325 -10.65 -23.12 33.96
N GLN A 326 -11.05 -22.94 32.69
CA GLN A 326 -11.37 -24.04 31.77
C GLN A 326 -10.24 -24.42 30.81
N VAL A 327 -9.15 -23.64 30.75
CA VAL A 327 -8.01 -23.83 29.84
C VAL A 327 -7.45 -25.24 29.98
N ALA A 328 -7.20 -25.73 31.19
CA ALA A 328 -6.65 -27.08 31.37
C ALA A 328 -7.56 -28.17 30.80
N THR A 329 -8.88 -28.04 30.96
CA THR A 329 -9.86 -28.99 30.40
C THR A 329 -9.94 -28.88 28.87
N LEU A 330 -9.89 -27.67 28.32
CA LEU A 330 -9.89 -27.43 26.88
C LEU A 330 -8.59 -27.92 26.23
N GLN A 331 -7.45 -27.70 26.89
CA GLN A 331 -6.14 -28.20 26.45
C GLN A 331 -6.16 -29.73 26.34
N MET A 332 -6.67 -30.43 27.36
CA MET A 332 -6.81 -31.90 27.30
C MET A 332 -7.76 -32.36 26.19
N LYS A 333 -8.89 -31.68 25.98
CA LYS A 333 -9.82 -31.99 24.88
C LYS A 333 -9.17 -31.78 23.51
N ILE A 334 -8.40 -30.71 23.32
CA ILE A 334 -7.72 -30.42 22.05
C ILE A 334 -6.59 -31.40 21.79
N ILE A 335 -5.86 -31.83 22.82
CA ILE A 335 -4.85 -32.90 22.68
C ILE A 335 -5.52 -34.22 22.25
N SER A 336 -6.67 -34.58 22.82
CA SER A 336 -7.40 -35.78 22.40
C SER A 336 -8.00 -35.67 20.99
N GLU A 337 -8.48 -34.48 20.61
CA GLU A 337 -8.99 -34.22 19.26
C GLU A 337 -7.85 -34.29 18.24
N ASP A 338 -6.69 -33.72 18.55
CA ASP A 338 -5.49 -33.78 17.72
C ASP A 338 -5.03 -35.23 17.49
N GLN A 339 -4.99 -36.05 18.54
CA GLN A 339 -4.69 -37.48 18.39
C GLN A 339 -5.70 -38.21 17.51
N THR A 340 -6.98 -37.83 17.59
CA THR A 340 -8.05 -38.40 16.75
C THR A 340 -7.89 -37.98 15.29
N VAL A 341 -7.58 -36.70 15.04
CA VAL A 341 -7.30 -36.17 13.70
C VAL A 341 -6.05 -36.81 13.11
N GLU A 342 -5.00 -37.02 13.90
CA GLU A 342 -3.80 -37.75 13.48
C GLU A 342 -4.09 -39.22 13.14
N ALA A 343 -4.87 -39.92 13.96
CA ALA A 343 -5.30 -41.28 13.67
C ALA A 343 -6.08 -41.34 12.34
N ARG A 344 -7.07 -40.44 12.14
CA ARG A 344 -7.80 -40.32 10.87
C ARG A 344 -6.89 -40.00 9.69
N SER A 345 -5.87 -39.18 9.90
CA SER A 345 -4.88 -38.84 8.87
C SER A 345 -4.10 -40.07 8.42
N THR A 346 -3.63 -40.88 9.37
CA THR A 346 -2.93 -42.14 9.05
C THR A 346 -3.86 -43.14 8.36
N GLU A 347 -5.11 -43.27 8.82
CA GLU A 347 -6.09 -44.17 8.20
C GLU A 347 -6.40 -43.75 6.76
N LEU A 348 -6.65 -42.46 6.51
CA LEU A 348 -6.93 -41.94 5.18
C LEU A 348 -5.74 -42.10 4.22
N LEU A 349 -4.50 -41.91 4.70
CA LEU A 349 -3.30 -42.20 3.92
C LEU A 349 -3.20 -43.68 3.53
N THR A 350 -3.51 -44.61 4.47
CA THR A 350 -3.53 -46.04 4.14
C THR A 350 -4.68 -46.43 3.21
N GLU A 351 -5.83 -45.77 3.33
CA GLU A 351 -6.95 -45.93 2.40
C GLU A 351 -6.55 -45.45 1.00
N TRP A 352 -5.91 -44.29 0.90
CA TRP A 352 -5.42 -43.73 -0.36
C TRP A 352 -4.43 -44.65 -1.06
N ASP A 353 -3.44 -45.17 -0.34
CA ASP A 353 -2.45 -46.09 -0.93
C ASP A 353 -3.05 -47.38 -1.48
N LYS A 354 -4.16 -47.87 -0.89
CA LYS A 354 -4.86 -49.08 -1.34
C LYS A 354 -5.85 -48.81 -2.47
N THR A 355 -6.51 -47.66 -2.46
CA THR A 355 -7.65 -47.36 -3.34
C THR A 355 -7.28 -46.49 -4.53
N LYS A 356 -6.04 -45.95 -4.57
CA LYS A 356 -5.58 -45.11 -5.68
C LYS A 356 -5.81 -45.80 -7.03
N PRO A 357 -6.58 -45.18 -7.94
CA PRO A 357 -6.92 -45.78 -9.22
C PRO A 357 -5.74 -45.66 -10.18
N VAL A 358 -4.75 -46.54 -10.00
CA VAL A 358 -3.57 -46.63 -10.87
C VAL A 358 -3.80 -47.69 -11.96
N ALA A 359 -4.69 -48.65 -11.71
CA ALA A 359 -5.02 -49.69 -12.67
C ALA A 359 -5.71 -49.10 -13.91
N GLY A 360 -5.18 -49.42 -15.10
CA GLY A 360 -5.66 -48.85 -16.36
C GLY A 360 -6.95 -49.43 -16.91
N ASN A 361 -7.44 -50.56 -16.36
CA ASN A 361 -8.68 -51.20 -16.79
C ASN A 361 -9.96 -50.57 -16.21
N ILE A 362 -9.83 -49.55 -15.35
CA ILE A 362 -10.95 -48.86 -14.71
C ILE A 362 -11.50 -47.80 -15.67
N ARG A 363 -12.83 -47.66 -15.72
CA ARG A 363 -13.46 -46.57 -16.48
C ARG A 363 -13.13 -45.21 -15.86
N PRO A 364 -12.84 -44.15 -16.65
CA PRO A 364 -12.54 -42.83 -16.11
C PRO A 364 -13.57 -42.31 -15.12
N ASP A 365 -14.87 -42.52 -15.38
CA ASP A 365 -15.94 -42.07 -14.47
C ASP A 365 -15.84 -42.70 -13.09
N GLN A 366 -15.50 -43.99 -13.02
CA GLN A 366 -15.33 -44.72 -11.76
C GLN A 366 -14.07 -44.24 -11.03
N ALA A 367 -12.97 -44.04 -11.76
CA ALA A 367 -11.72 -43.53 -11.20
C ALA A 367 -11.87 -42.09 -10.67
N LEU A 368 -12.51 -41.21 -11.43
CA LEU A 368 -12.77 -39.81 -11.04
C LEU A 368 -13.72 -39.74 -9.85
N ASN A 369 -14.75 -40.58 -9.79
CA ASN A 369 -15.66 -40.63 -8.63
C ASN A 369 -14.93 -41.13 -7.37
N ALA A 370 -14.11 -42.18 -7.49
CA ALA A 370 -13.28 -42.66 -6.37
C ALA A 370 -12.31 -41.57 -5.87
N ILE A 371 -11.67 -40.83 -6.79
CA ILE A 371 -10.82 -39.69 -6.45
C ILE A 371 -11.63 -38.58 -5.75
N ALA A 372 -12.82 -38.23 -6.25
CA ALA A 372 -13.66 -37.20 -5.66
C ALA A 372 -14.12 -37.54 -4.23
N VAL A 373 -14.42 -38.81 -3.96
CA VAL A 373 -14.76 -39.28 -2.61
C VAL A 373 -13.58 -39.08 -1.64
N ILE A 374 -12.36 -39.47 -2.04
CA ILE A 374 -11.16 -39.30 -1.21
C ILE A 374 -10.78 -37.82 -1.08
N GLU A 375 -10.93 -37.01 -2.14
CA GLU A 375 -10.74 -35.56 -2.11
C GLU A 375 -11.64 -34.89 -1.08
N GLY A 376 -12.92 -35.27 -1.02
CA GLY A 376 -13.86 -34.80 -0.02
C GLY A 376 -13.47 -35.19 1.41
N LYS A 377 -12.93 -36.40 1.61
CA LYS A 377 -12.40 -36.84 2.91
C LYS A 377 -11.16 -36.04 3.32
N PHE A 378 -10.22 -35.81 2.41
CA PHE A 378 -9.03 -34.98 2.68
C PHE A 378 -9.39 -33.52 2.96
N ALA A 379 -10.40 -32.96 2.26
CA ALA A 379 -10.86 -31.59 2.51
C ALA A 379 -11.41 -31.42 3.93
N ARG A 380 -12.24 -32.37 4.39
CA ARG A 380 -12.72 -32.38 5.79
C ARG A 380 -11.60 -32.56 6.79
N LEU A 381 -10.66 -33.47 6.51
CA LEU A 381 -9.50 -33.68 7.38
C LEU A 381 -8.63 -32.42 7.49
N LYS A 382 -8.46 -31.67 6.39
CA LYS A 382 -7.75 -30.40 6.37
C LYS A 382 -8.47 -29.35 7.22
N GLU A 383 -9.80 -29.26 7.12
CA GLU A 383 -10.59 -28.36 7.95
C GLU A 383 -10.47 -28.71 9.45
N ASP A 384 -10.58 -30.00 9.80
CA ASP A 384 -10.38 -30.48 11.16
C ASP A 384 -8.97 -30.14 11.69
N ARG A 385 -7.93 -30.36 10.87
CA ARG A 385 -6.53 -29.99 11.20
C ARG A 385 -6.34 -28.50 11.38
N ASP A 386 -6.87 -27.68 10.48
CA ASP A 386 -6.76 -26.21 10.57
C ASP A 386 -7.44 -25.69 11.83
N ASN A 387 -8.58 -26.28 12.21
CA ASN A 387 -9.29 -25.95 13.45
C ASN A 387 -8.47 -26.35 14.69
N VAL A 388 -7.89 -27.54 14.71
CA VAL A 388 -7.01 -28.00 15.81
C VAL A 388 -5.71 -27.18 15.88
N ALA A 389 -5.13 -26.79 14.75
CA ALA A 389 -3.95 -25.93 14.72
C ALA A 389 -4.22 -24.54 15.30
N LYS A 390 -5.33 -23.90 14.90
CA LYS A 390 -5.80 -22.64 15.50
C LYS A 390 -6.08 -22.80 16.99
N ALA A 391 -6.66 -23.92 17.40
CA ALA A 391 -6.92 -24.26 18.80
C ALA A 391 -5.65 -24.33 19.64
N LYS A 392 -4.63 -25.01 19.11
CA LYS A 392 -3.33 -25.14 19.75
C LYS A 392 -2.60 -23.79 19.83
N GLU A 393 -2.65 -22.97 18.78
CA GLU A 393 -2.08 -21.61 18.80
C GLU A 393 -2.78 -20.72 19.84
N ALA A 394 -4.13 -20.74 19.85
CA ALA A 394 -4.95 -19.96 20.76
C ALA A 394 -4.83 -20.38 22.24
N LEU A 395 -4.33 -21.58 22.53
CA LEU A 395 -4.08 -22.04 23.89
C LEU A 395 -2.61 -22.03 24.27
N GLU A 396 -1.74 -21.46 23.43
CA GLU A 396 -0.27 -21.44 23.61
C GLU A 396 0.29 -22.84 23.87
N LEU A 397 -0.38 -23.88 23.35
CA LEU A 397 0.02 -25.28 23.47
C LEU A 397 1.10 -25.68 22.47
N ILE A 398 1.48 -24.78 21.57
CA ILE A 398 2.48 -25.03 20.54
C ILE A 398 3.84 -24.55 21.04
N GLU A 399 4.78 -25.47 21.24
CA GLU A 399 6.19 -25.15 21.10
C GLU A 399 6.45 -24.76 19.64
N PRO A 400 6.90 -23.53 19.35
CA PRO A 400 7.15 -23.10 17.97
C PRO A 400 8.23 -23.98 17.33
N GLY A 401 7.83 -24.77 16.31
CA GLY A 401 8.76 -25.56 15.49
C GLY A 401 8.47 -27.06 15.37
N THR A 402 7.46 -27.60 16.06
CA THR A 402 7.12 -29.02 15.96
C THR A 402 6.25 -29.29 14.72
N LEU A 403 6.90 -29.43 13.56
CA LEU A 403 6.26 -29.92 12.34
C LEU A 403 5.75 -31.34 12.61
N VAL A 404 4.45 -31.57 12.45
CA VAL A 404 3.90 -32.93 12.56
C VAL A 404 4.28 -33.67 11.27
N PRO A 405 5.06 -34.76 11.31
CA PRO A 405 5.51 -35.45 10.09
C PRO A 405 4.39 -36.00 9.20
N SER A 406 3.17 -36.06 9.72
CA SER A 406 1.97 -36.45 8.99
C SER A 406 1.40 -35.31 8.15
N GLU A 407 1.78 -34.05 8.38
CA GLU A 407 1.38 -32.90 7.56
C GLU A 407 2.04 -32.95 6.19
N GLU A 408 3.34 -33.18 6.15
CA GLU A 408 4.09 -33.38 4.89
C GLU A 408 3.55 -34.56 4.09
N LYS A 409 3.24 -35.68 4.76
CA LYS A 409 2.68 -36.87 4.10
C LYS A 409 1.29 -36.62 3.50
N VAL A 410 0.43 -35.89 4.21
CA VAL A 410 -0.90 -35.52 3.71
C VAL A 410 -0.79 -34.54 2.54
N GLN A 411 0.16 -33.60 2.59
CA GLN A 411 0.40 -32.67 1.49
C GLN A 411 0.88 -33.39 0.22
N VAL A 412 1.83 -34.33 0.36
CA VAL A 412 2.29 -35.17 -0.76
C VAL A 412 1.14 -36.00 -1.34
N ALA A 413 0.29 -36.59 -0.50
CA ALA A 413 -0.87 -37.36 -0.96
C ALA A 413 -1.91 -36.47 -1.68
N LEU A 414 -2.12 -35.24 -1.23
CA LEU A 414 -2.99 -34.27 -1.91
C LEU A 414 -2.45 -33.87 -3.28
N GLU A 415 -1.14 -33.67 -3.41
CA GLU A 415 -0.49 -33.39 -4.70
C GLU A 415 -0.63 -34.57 -5.66
N GLU A 416 -0.36 -35.80 -5.19
CA GLU A 416 -0.57 -37.03 -5.97
C GLU A 416 -2.03 -37.18 -6.41
N LEU A 417 -2.99 -36.84 -5.52
CA LEU A 417 -4.42 -36.88 -5.83
C LEU A 417 -4.79 -35.89 -6.92
N GLN A 418 -4.34 -34.63 -6.84
CA GLN A 418 -4.58 -33.62 -7.87
C GLN A 418 -3.97 -34.04 -9.21
N ASP A 419 -2.79 -34.66 -9.16
CA ASP A 419 -2.12 -35.18 -10.35
C ASP A 419 -2.91 -36.31 -11.02
N LEU A 420 -3.35 -37.29 -10.23
CA LEU A 420 -4.18 -38.40 -10.70
C LEU A 420 -5.53 -37.91 -11.23
N LYS A 421 -6.16 -36.93 -10.56
CA LYS A 421 -7.39 -36.29 -11.03
C LYS A 421 -7.19 -35.65 -12.41
N GLY A 422 -6.07 -34.94 -12.59
CA GLY A 422 -5.69 -34.37 -13.88
C GLY A 422 -5.50 -35.43 -14.97
N VAL A 423 -4.78 -36.52 -14.67
CA VAL A 423 -4.58 -37.65 -15.60
C VAL A 423 -5.92 -38.24 -16.04
N TRP A 424 -6.78 -38.60 -15.09
CA TRP A 424 -8.05 -39.24 -15.38
C TRP A 424 -9.03 -38.30 -16.09
N SER A 425 -8.98 -37.00 -15.82
CA SER A 425 -9.79 -35.99 -16.53
C SER A 425 -9.36 -35.83 -17.99
N GLU A 426 -8.05 -35.86 -18.27
CA GLU A 426 -7.58 -35.87 -19.66
C GLU A 426 -7.93 -37.19 -20.35
N LEU A 427 -7.74 -38.34 -19.68
CA LEU A 427 -8.11 -39.65 -20.22
C LEU A 427 -9.61 -39.78 -20.50
N ALA A 428 -10.47 -39.18 -19.68
CA ALA A 428 -11.92 -39.17 -19.89
C ALA A 428 -12.30 -38.62 -21.28
N LYS A 429 -11.64 -37.55 -21.73
CA LYS A 429 -11.87 -36.96 -23.07
C LYS A 429 -11.56 -37.94 -24.19
N PHE A 430 -10.52 -38.77 -24.04
CA PHE A 430 -10.19 -39.80 -25.03
C PHE A 430 -11.21 -40.93 -25.00
N TRP A 431 -11.67 -41.33 -23.82
CA TRP A 431 -12.71 -42.33 -23.66
C TRP A 431 -14.05 -41.88 -24.24
N GLU A 432 -14.47 -40.63 -24.03
CA GLU A 432 -15.67 -40.07 -24.64
C GLU A 432 -15.59 -40.13 -26.17
N LYS A 433 -14.46 -39.76 -26.77
CA LYS A 433 -14.25 -39.87 -28.22
C LYS A 433 -14.26 -41.33 -28.69
N ILE A 434 -13.71 -42.27 -27.92
CA ILE A 434 -13.76 -43.70 -28.24
C ILE A 434 -15.19 -44.22 -28.16
N GLU A 435 -15.96 -43.81 -27.15
CA GLU A 435 -17.34 -44.23 -26.96
C GLU A 435 -18.24 -43.62 -28.06
N GLU A 436 -18.00 -42.36 -28.45
CA GLU A 436 -18.66 -41.75 -29.62
C GLU A 436 -18.39 -42.56 -30.89
N LEU A 437 -17.18 -43.09 -31.08
CA LEU A 437 -16.88 -43.98 -32.21
C LEU A 437 -17.68 -45.29 -32.12
N LYS A 438 -17.81 -45.88 -30.92
CA LYS A 438 -18.55 -47.13 -30.70
C LYS A 438 -20.04 -47.00 -30.96
N GLU A 439 -20.64 -45.88 -30.56
CA GLU A 439 -22.07 -45.60 -30.74
C GLU A 439 -22.45 -45.36 -32.22
N ARG A 440 -21.48 -45.20 -33.12
CA ARG A 440 -21.77 -44.99 -34.54
C ARG A 440 -22.47 -46.23 -35.12
N PRO A 441 -23.63 -46.05 -35.78
CA PRO A 441 -24.31 -47.13 -36.49
C PRO A 441 -23.38 -47.71 -37.55
N TRP A 442 -23.25 -49.04 -37.58
CA TRP A 442 -22.34 -49.78 -38.47
C TRP A 442 -22.49 -49.34 -39.92
N LEU A 443 -23.72 -49.17 -40.41
CA LEU A 443 -23.99 -48.71 -41.76
C LEU A 443 -23.31 -47.38 -42.10
N SER A 444 -23.26 -46.43 -41.15
CA SER A 444 -22.64 -45.11 -41.32
C SER A 444 -21.11 -45.11 -41.21
N VAL A 445 -20.51 -46.18 -40.66
CA VAL A 445 -19.07 -46.26 -40.43
C VAL A 445 -18.31 -46.24 -41.75
N GLN A 446 -17.41 -45.27 -41.90
CA GLN A 446 -16.46 -45.18 -43.00
C GLN A 446 -15.07 -45.62 -42.50
N PRO A 447 -14.54 -46.78 -42.92
CA PRO A 447 -13.29 -47.33 -42.37
C PRO A 447 -12.07 -46.41 -42.50
N ARG A 448 -11.98 -45.62 -43.59
CA ARG A 448 -10.90 -44.64 -43.79
C ARG A 448 -10.97 -43.50 -42.77
N LYS A 449 -12.17 -42.95 -42.53
CA LYS A 449 -12.38 -41.88 -41.54
C LYS A 449 -12.19 -42.41 -40.12
N LEU A 450 -12.68 -43.62 -39.83
CA LEU A 450 -12.47 -44.28 -38.54
C LEU A 450 -10.97 -44.42 -38.23
N ARG A 451 -10.18 -44.89 -39.20
CA ARG A 451 -8.72 -44.95 -39.08
C ARG A 451 -8.09 -43.58 -38.78
N GLN A 452 -8.47 -42.54 -39.54
CA GLN A 452 -7.96 -41.18 -39.32
C GLN A 452 -8.31 -40.65 -37.93
N SER A 453 -9.54 -40.90 -37.45
CA SER A 453 -9.94 -40.54 -36.09
C SER A 453 -9.10 -41.25 -35.03
N LEU A 454 -8.88 -42.57 -35.17
CA LEU A 454 -8.06 -43.35 -34.24
C LEU A 454 -6.57 -42.94 -34.26
N GLU A 455 -6.00 -42.66 -35.44
CA GLU A 455 -4.63 -42.12 -35.59
C GLU A 455 -4.51 -40.72 -34.99
N GLY A 456 -5.55 -39.88 -35.16
CA GLY A 456 -5.66 -38.57 -34.52
C GLY A 456 -5.65 -38.67 -33.00
N LEU A 457 -6.49 -39.54 -32.42
CA LEU A 457 -6.50 -39.80 -30.98
C LEU A 457 -5.14 -40.27 -30.46
N LEU A 458 -4.46 -41.14 -31.21
CA LEU A 458 -3.13 -41.63 -30.82
C LEU A 458 -2.06 -40.52 -30.86
N ASN A 459 -2.16 -39.59 -31.81
CA ASN A 459 -1.27 -38.44 -31.90
C ASN A 459 -1.55 -37.41 -30.80
N ASP A 460 -2.82 -37.12 -30.52
CA ASP A 460 -3.25 -36.26 -29.41
C ASP A 460 -2.73 -36.80 -28.07
N MET A 461 -2.80 -38.13 -27.86
CA MET A 461 -2.23 -38.77 -26.66
C MET A 461 -0.71 -38.60 -26.56
N LYS A 462 0.03 -38.58 -27.68
CA LYS A 462 1.50 -38.36 -27.66
C LYS A 462 1.87 -36.93 -27.30
N ALA A 463 1.00 -35.97 -27.59
CA ALA A 463 1.19 -34.56 -27.26
C ALA A 463 1.00 -34.28 -25.75
N LEU A 464 0.47 -35.24 -24.98
CA LEU A 464 0.28 -35.09 -23.54
C LEU A 464 1.64 -35.00 -22.80
N PRO A 465 1.70 -34.20 -21.71
CA PRO A 465 2.88 -34.06 -20.86
C PRO A 465 3.47 -35.40 -20.42
N SER A 466 4.81 -35.47 -20.33
CA SER A 466 5.54 -36.69 -19.94
C SER A 466 5.06 -37.28 -18.62
N ARG A 467 4.68 -36.43 -17.67
CA ARG A 467 4.13 -36.81 -16.37
C ARG A 467 2.87 -37.69 -16.48
N LEU A 468 1.98 -37.38 -17.42
CA LEU A 468 0.75 -38.16 -17.63
C LEU A 468 1.02 -39.51 -18.31
N ARG A 469 2.13 -39.61 -19.07
CA ARG A 469 2.50 -40.82 -19.82
C ARG A 469 3.12 -41.92 -18.96
N GLN A 470 3.47 -41.63 -17.71
CA GLN A 470 4.07 -42.59 -16.77
C GLN A 470 3.03 -43.49 -16.08
N TYR A 471 1.75 -43.13 -16.14
CA TYR A 471 0.67 -43.89 -15.50
C TYR A 471 0.24 -45.08 -16.36
N SER A 472 -0.01 -46.23 -15.73
CA SER A 472 -0.52 -47.44 -16.39
C SER A 472 -1.90 -47.25 -17.05
N SER A 473 -2.70 -46.28 -16.57
CA SER A 473 -3.96 -45.89 -17.19
C SER A 473 -3.78 -45.29 -18.58
N PHE A 474 -2.73 -44.50 -18.80
CA PHE A 474 -2.38 -43.97 -20.11
C PHE A 474 -1.98 -45.10 -21.07
N GLU A 475 -1.12 -46.02 -20.61
CA GLU A 475 -0.65 -47.14 -21.43
C GLU A 475 -1.80 -48.05 -21.88
N PHE A 476 -2.76 -48.32 -20.98
CA PHE A 476 -3.94 -49.11 -21.30
C PHE A 476 -4.76 -48.49 -22.43
N VAL A 477 -5.12 -47.20 -22.33
CA VAL A 477 -5.90 -46.51 -23.38
C VAL A 477 -5.14 -46.47 -24.69
N GLN A 478 -3.82 -46.22 -24.64
CA GLN A 478 -2.98 -46.23 -25.82
C GLN A 478 -2.98 -47.60 -26.51
N ASN A 479 -2.89 -48.69 -25.74
CA ASN A 479 -2.92 -50.05 -26.26
C ASN A 479 -4.30 -50.42 -26.81
N THR A 480 -5.39 -49.94 -26.21
CA THR A 480 -6.75 -50.09 -26.72
C THR A 480 -6.90 -49.41 -28.09
N ILE A 481 -6.46 -48.16 -28.25
CA ILE A 481 -6.50 -47.46 -29.56
C ILE A 481 -5.64 -48.19 -30.60
N LYS A 482 -4.43 -48.64 -30.24
CA LYS A 482 -3.58 -49.44 -31.13
C LYS A 482 -4.25 -50.75 -31.54
N SER A 483 -4.98 -51.40 -30.63
CA SER A 483 -5.76 -52.60 -30.93
C SER A 483 -6.87 -52.30 -31.95
N TYR A 484 -7.63 -51.23 -31.76
CA TYR A 484 -8.66 -50.81 -32.72
C TYR A 484 -8.09 -50.45 -34.09
N LEU A 485 -6.88 -49.85 -34.16
CA LEU A 485 -6.18 -49.60 -35.42
C LEU A 485 -5.81 -50.90 -36.15
N LYS A 486 -5.40 -51.95 -35.42
CA LYS A 486 -5.15 -53.28 -36.02
C LYS A 486 -6.46 -53.90 -36.51
N ILE A 487 -7.51 -53.85 -35.70
CA ILE A 487 -8.85 -54.36 -36.06
C ILE A 487 -9.43 -53.62 -37.27
N ASN A 488 -9.09 -52.33 -37.46
CA ASN A 488 -9.60 -51.53 -38.56
C ASN A 488 -9.30 -52.14 -39.94
N VAL A 489 -8.24 -52.95 -40.08
CA VAL A 489 -7.96 -53.69 -41.32
C VAL A 489 -9.11 -54.67 -41.64
N LEU A 490 -9.57 -55.43 -40.64
CA LEU A 490 -10.70 -56.34 -40.78
C LEU A 490 -12.02 -55.59 -41.00
N ILE A 491 -12.17 -54.40 -40.40
CA ILE A 491 -13.36 -53.56 -40.62
C ILE A 491 -13.45 -53.07 -42.07
N VAL A 492 -12.32 -52.70 -42.68
CA VAL A 492 -12.28 -52.32 -44.11
C VAL A 492 -12.81 -53.48 -44.97
N GLU A 493 -12.36 -54.70 -44.68
CA GLU A 493 -12.78 -55.88 -45.43
C GLU A 493 -14.25 -56.25 -45.17
N LEU A 494 -14.70 -56.20 -43.91
CA LEU A 494 -16.11 -56.45 -43.52
C LEU A 494 -17.09 -55.42 -44.10
N LYS A 495 -16.62 -54.21 -44.41
CA LYS A 495 -17.42 -53.17 -45.10
C LYS A 495 -17.39 -53.28 -46.63
N SER A 496 -16.68 -54.24 -47.19
CA SER A 496 -16.68 -54.47 -48.64
C SER A 496 -18.07 -54.87 -49.15
N GLU A 497 -18.41 -54.43 -50.36
CA GLU A 497 -19.66 -54.82 -51.06
C GLU A 497 -19.73 -56.31 -51.37
N ALA A 498 -18.61 -57.04 -51.27
CA ALA A 498 -18.56 -58.48 -51.34
C ALA A 498 -19.44 -59.16 -50.27
N LEU A 499 -19.57 -58.54 -49.08
CA LEU A 499 -20.33 -59.14 -47.97
C LEU A 499 -21.85 -58.89 -48.11
N LYS A 500 -22.57 -59.93 -48.52
CA LYS A 500 -24.04 -59.98 -48.52
C LYS A 500 -24.61 -60.57 -47.24
N GLU A 501 -25.93 -60.45 -47.05
CA GLU A 501 -26.66 -60.93 -45.87
C GLU A 501 -26.40 -62.41 -45.53
N ARG A 502 -26.18 -63.26 -46.54
CA ARG A 502 -25.81 -64.68 -46.37
C ARG A 502 -24.49 -64.87 -45.61
N HIS A 503 -23.49 -64.02 -45.89
CA HIS A 503 -22.19 -64.06 -45.24
C HIS A 503 -22.28 -63.56 -43.80
N TRP A 504 -23.06 -62.49 -43.57
CA TRP A 504 -23.37 -62.00 -42.22
C TRP A 504 -24.07 -63.06 -41.36
N LYS A 505 -25.04 -63.82 -41.92
CA LYS A 505 -25.68 -64.96 -41.22
C LYS A 505 -24.70 -66.07 -40.86
N ASN A 506 -23.77 -66.40 -41.76
CA ASN A 506 -22.73 -67.39 -41.48
C ASN A 506 -21.76 -66.90 -40.38
N LEU A 507 -21.32 -65.64 -40.48
CA LEU A 507 -20.42 -65.01 -39.53
C LEU A 507 -21.06 -64.97 -38.12
N MET A 508 -22.31 -64.51 -38.02
CA MET A 508 -23.08 -64.50 -36.77
C MET A 508 -23.16 -65.89 -36.13
N ARG A 509 -23.41 -66.94 -36.93
CA ARG A 509 -23.48 -68.32 -36.45
C ARG A 509 -22.14 -68.81 -35.90
N ARG A 510 -21.03 -68.50 -36.59
CA ARG A 510 -19.67 -68.93 -36.20
C ARG A 510 -19.11 -68.14 -35.03
N LEU A 511 -19.50 -66.87 -34.88
CA LEU A 511 -19.10 -66.00 -33.77
C LEU A 511 -20.03 -66.11 -32.56
N HIS A 512 -21.12 -66.89 -32.67
CA HIS A 512 -22.14 -67.05 -31.63
C HIS A 512 -22.79 -65.72 -31.20
N VAL A 513 -23.07 -64.85 -32.17
CA VAL A 513 -23.70 -63.53 -31.95
C VAL A 513 -24.95 -63.34 -32.78
N SER A 514 -25.88 -62.53 -32.29
CA SER A 514 -27.13 -62.18 -32.98
C SER A 514 -27.14 -60.69 -33.30
N TRP A 515 -26.66 -60.34 -34.50
CA TRP A 515 -26.63 -58.95 -34.96
C TRP A 515 -27.82 -58.64 -35.86
N VAL A 516 -28.46 -57.51 -35.60
CA VAL A 516 -29.42 -56.89 -36.54
C VAL A 516 -28.67 -55.79 -37.28
N LEU A 517 -28.39 -55.97 -38.57
CA LEU A 517 -27.50 -55.08 -39.32
C LEU A 517 -27.94 -53.59 -39.35
N THR A 518 -29.23 -53.31 -39.19
CA THR A 518 -29.77 -51.95 -39.12
C THR A 518 -29.42 -51.25 -37.82
N ASP A 519 -29.35 -52.00 -36.73
CA ASP A 519 -29.17 -51.48 -35.36
C ASP A 519 -27.76 -51.78 -34.82
N LEU A 520 -26.95 -52.51 -35.60
CA LEU A 520 -25.58 -52.86 -35.27
C LEU A 520 -24.74 -51.59 -35.12
N THR A 521 -24.04 -51.45 -34.01
CA THR A 521 -23.09 -50.36 -33.79
C THR A 521 -21.65 -50.85 -33.95
N LEU A 522 -20.71 -49.92 -34.16
CA LEU A 522 -19.29 -50.27 -34.22
C LEU A 522 -18.79 -50.92 -32.93
N GLY A 523 -19.30 -50.47 -31.77
CA GLY A 523 -18.97 -51.04 -30.46
C GLY A 523 -19.28 -52.53 -30.38
N GLN A 524 -20.49 -52.92 -30.79
CA GLN A 524 -20.91 -54.32 -30.82
C GLN A 524 -20.02 -55.21 -31.72
N VAL A 525 -19.47 -54.63 -32.79
CA VAL A 525 -18.51 -55.34 -33.67
C VAL A 525 -17.14 -55.48 -33.01
N TRP A 526 -16.67 -54.46 -32.28
CA TRP A 526 -15.43 -54.53 -31.50
C TRP A 526 -15.50 -55.49 -30.30
N ASP A 527 -16.67 -55.62 -29.66
CA ASP A 527 -16.87 -56.44 -28.45
C ASP A 527 -16.68 -57.95 -28.71
N VAL A 528 -16.81 -58.40 -29.96
CA VAL A 528 -16.60 -59.81 -30.36
C VAL A 528 -15.12 -60.16 -30.51
N ASP A 529 -14.22 -59.22 -30.23
CA ASP A 529 -12.78 -59.39 -30.28
C ASP A 529 -12.33 -60.01 -31.62
N LEU A 530 -12.49 -59.23 -32.69
CA LEU A 530 -12.17 -59.64 -34.06
C LEU A 530 -10.73 -60.13 -34.24
N LEU A 531 -9.81 -59.76 -33.35
CA LEU A 531 -8.43 -60.29 -33.36
C LEU A 531 -8.38 -61.74 -32.88
N LYS A 532 -9.09 -62.11 -31.81
CA LYS A 532 -9.18 -63.52 -31.39
C LYS A 532 -9.89 -64.39 -32.43
N ASN A 533 -10.90 -63.81 -33.09
CA ASN A 533 -11.71 -64.51 -34.09
C ASN A 533 -11.27 -64.25 -35.54
N GLU A 534 -10.04 -63.76 -35.74
CA GLU A 534 -9.54 -63.29 -37.04
C GLU A 534 -9.64 -64.35 -38.14
N ALA A 535 -9.32 -65.60 -37.83
CA ALA A 535 -9.37 -66.70 -38.80
C ALA A 535 -10.79 -66.93 -39.35
N VAL A 536 -11.81 -66.89 -38.48
CA VAL A 536 -13.22 -67.07 -38.85
C VAL A 536 -13.70 -65.92 -39.74
N VAL A 537 -13.29 -64.70 -39.39
CA VAL A 537 -13.64 -63.47 -40.11
C VAL A 537 -13.01 -63.51 -41.51
N LYS A 538 -11.70 -63.76 -41.60
CA LYS A 538 -10.97 -63.82 -42.88
C LYS A 538 -11.47 -64.91 -43.82
N ASP A 539 -11.78 -66.09 -43.30
CA ASP A 539 -12.33 -67.19 -44.09
C ASP A 539 -13.70 -66.81 -44.71
N THR A 540 -14.56 -66.17 -43.92
CA THR A 540 -15.87 -65.70 -44.42
C THR A 540 -15.71 -64.59 -45.47
N ILE A 541 -14.75 -63.67 -45.29
CA ILE A 541 -14.42 -62.61 -46.25
C ILE A 541 -13.89 -63.20 -47.55
N LEU A 542 -13.00 -64.20 -47.49
CA LEU A 542 -12.41 -64.84 -48.66
C LEU A 542 -13.49 -65.49 -49.54
N VAL A 543 -14.43 -66.20 -48.91
CA VAL A 543 -15.59 -66.79 -49.61
C VAL A 543 -16.43 -65.69 -50.26
N ALA A 544 -16.73 -64.61 -49.54
CA ALA A 544 -17.51 -63.49 -50.06
C ALA A 544 -16.84 -62.81 -51.29
N GLN A 545 -15.52 -62.60 -51.23
CA GLN A 545 -14.76 -62.03 -52.34
C GLN A 545 -14.72 -62.95 -53.57
N GLY A 546 -14.53 -64.26 -53.35
CA GLY A 546 -14.58 -65.25 -54.43
C GLY A 546 -15.96 -65.30 -55.10
N GLU A 547 -17.03 -65.27 -54.31
CA GLU A 547 -18.40 -65.21 -54.83
C GLU A 547 -18.69 -63.92 -55.59
N MET A 548 -18.22 -62.76 -55.11
CA MET A 548 -18.36 -61.49 -55.82
C MET A 548 -17.68 -61.54 -57.19
N ALA A 549 -16.44 -62.05 -57.26
CA ALA A 549 -15.72 -62.19 -58.52
C ALA A 549 -16.46 -63.10 -59.52
N LEU A 550 -17.06 -64.20 -59.03
CA LEU A 550 -17.89 -65.08 -59.84
C LEU A 550 -19.18 -64.40 -60.31
N GLU A 551 -19.86 -63.65 -59.44
CA GLU A 551 -21.07 -62.90 -59.80
C GLU A 551 -20.78 -61.82 -60.84
N GLU A 552 -19.67 -61.10 -60.71
CA GLU A 552 -19.25 -60.09 -61.67
C GLU A 552 -18.85 -60.71 -63.02
N PHE A 553 -18.17 -61.85 -63.01
CA PHE A 553 -17.90 -62.63 -64.22
C PHE A 553 -19.21 -63.08 -64.90
N LEU A 554 -20.16 -63.63 -64.15
CA LEU A 554 -21.46 -64.03 -64.69
C LEU A 554 -22.27 -62.84 -65.22
N LYS A 555 -22.15 -61.68 -64.57
CA LYS A 555 -22.75 -60.44 -65.06
C LYS A 555 -22.15 -60.02 -66.39
N GLN A 556 -20.82 -60.02 -66.52
CA GLN A 556 -20.15 -59.72 -67.78
C GLN A 556 -20.56 -60.69 -68.89
N VAL A 557 -20.62 -61.99 -68.61
CA VAL A 557 -21.11 -62.99 -69.57
C VAL A 557 -22.54 -62.67 -70.00
N ARG A 558 -23.43 -62.36 -69.06
CA ARG A 558 -24.81 -61.99 -69.36
C ARG A 558 -24.89 -60.72 -70.22
N ASP A 559 -24.15 -59.68 -69.86
CA ASP A 559 -24.14 -58.40 -70.56
C ASP A 559 -23.63 -58.58 -72.00
N VAL A 560 -22.59 -59.41 -72.19
CA VAL A 560 -22.08 -59.78 -73.52
C VAL A 560 -23.16 -60.48 -74.33
N TRP A 561 -23.80 -61.52 -73.79
CA TRP A 561 -24.83 -62.27 -74.53
C TRP A 561 -26.12 -61.48 -74.78
N GLN A 562 -26.48 -60.55 -73.89
CA GLN A 562 -27.64 -59.67 -74.09
C GLN A 562 -27.36 -58.58 -75.12
N GLY A 563 -26.12 -58.06 -75.18
CA GLY A 563 -25.69 -57.08 -76.17
C GLY A 563 -25.16 -57.69 -77.47
N PHE A 564 -25.17 -59.02 -77.60
CA PHE A 564 -24.65 -59.71 -78.78
C PHE A 564 -25.65 -59.63 -79.94
N GLU A 565 -25.43 -58.70 -80.85
CA GLU A 565 -26.17 -58.60 -82.10
C GLU A 565 -25.57 -59.54 -83.16
N LEU A 566 -26.41 -60.38 -83.75
CA LEU A 566 -26.00 -61.27 -84.85
C LEU A 566 -26.00 -60.48 -86.16
N ASP A 567 -24.82 -60.22 -86.70
CA ASP A 567 -24.69 -59.65 -88.03
C ASP A 567 -24.90 -60.75 -89.09
N LEU A 568 -26.09 -60.75 -89.68
CA LEU A 568 -26.51 -61.74 -90.66
C LEU A 568 -26.22 -61.23 -92.08
N VAL A 569 -25.30 -61.90 -92.77
CA VAL A 569 -25.01 -61.62 -94.18
C VAL A 569 -25.90 -62.48 -95.08
N ASN A 570 -26.62 -61.83 -96.00
CA ASN A 570 -27.50 -62.51 -96.95
C ASN A 570 -26.68 -63.42 -97.90
N TYR A 571 -26.93 -64.74 -97.84
CA TYR A 571 -26.29 -65.71 -98.72
C TYR A 571 -27.21 -66.10 -99.89
N GLN A 572 -26.75 -65.82 -101.11
CA GLN A 572 -27.39 -66.20 -102.38
C GLN A 572 -28.86 -65.78 -102.54
N ASN A 573 -29.33 -64.71 -101.87
CA ASN A 573 -30.71 -64.22 -101.94
C ASN A 573 -31.78 -65.28 -101.63
N LYS A 574 -31.41 -66.36 -100.92
CA LYS A 574 -32.35 -67.44 -100.58
C LYS A 574 -33.17 -67.15 -99.32
N CYS A 575 -32.74 -66.19 -98.50
CA CYS A 575 -33.51 -65.66 -97.37
C CYS A 575 -33.52 -64.13 -97.46
N ARG A 576 -34.70 -63.50 -97.49
CA ARG A 576 -34.81 -62.06 -97.18
C ARG A 576 -34.57 -61.92 -95.67
N ILE A 577 -33.58 -61.10 -95.31
CA ILE A 577 -33.29 -60.71 -93.92
C ILE A 577 -34.53 -60.04 -93.32
#